data_AF-A0A2V8HTE4-F1
#
_entry.id   AF-A0A2V8HTE4-F1
#
_cell.length_a   1.000
_cell.length_b   1.000
_cell.length_c   1.000
_cell.angle_alpha   90.00
_cell.angle_beta   90.00
_cell.angle_gamma   90.00
#
_symmetry.space_group_name_H-M   'P 1'
#
loop_
_entity.id
_entity.type
_entity.pdbx_description
1 polymer ?
#
loop_
_entity_poly.entity_id
_entity_poly.type
_entity_poly.pdbx_seq_one_letter_code
_entity_poly.pdbx_strand_id
1 'polypeptide(L)'
;MKRILLVVVVVFSTAVSAQQTAVASRTRPAVEFLASDRLEGRDTGSPGERMAGDYIAMQLARAGAKPLPAHRDMFMPFEFTAGTRDGGSTLTIRGGGGQQAFRDPEQVQALSFSDDATINGPVVFAGYGLVVPESQGFGYDSYAGLDVKDKIVLVLHYFPEDTDAKTKAALARYSDLRYKALAARQHGAKGLLIVIGPRSPNAGQTLRMTSDTALSGSGIPAATISGAVANAMFAGATKALAAAQQELDSGNPHVPGFTLPSQIDLTTKVVRERQTGRNVIAYLPAANVTADRPWVIVGAHYDHLGHGTRGTSLAGKEEAGQIHHGADDNASGTSAVLAIAEKLATTPLRRNVMFTLWSGEEIGLVGSNAFVMNPPVPLNQVAAYLNFDMVGRMQNNKLAADGVASSPAWARILERANIAAGFDLATNDDPYQPTDSSNFNQAGLPTLFFTTGSHPDYHRPSDTADKINYEDLDRIVDFAAAVIQATANADMAPAFTKVDPPNTGATLAGVRVTTGTIPDYTTEAKGLLLAGVVGGGPAEKAGLMKGDIITEIAGQSITNIYDYTFALELLKADTPVKVVFMRNGQRREVELTPAGRR
;
A
#
# COMPACT_ATOMS: atom_id res chain seq x y z
N MET A 1 -67.58 -70.31 -21.95
CA MET A 1 -66.24 -69.76 -21.62
C MET A 1 -66.00 -68.52 -22.47
N LYS A 2 -66.16 -67.32 -21.93
CA LYS A 2 -65.88 -66.05 -22.65
C LYS A 2 -64.62 -65.43 -22.06
N ARG A 3 -63.61 -65.27 -22.92
CA ARG A 3 -62.27 -64.77 -22.61
C ARG A 3 -62.31 -63.25 -22.42
N ILE A 4 -61.70 -62.77 -21.34
CA ILE A 4 -61.45 -61.35 -21.09
C ILE A 4 -60.18 -60.97 -21.85
N LEU A 5 -60.27 -59.99 -22.74
CA LEU A 5 -59.16 -59.41 -23.48
C LEU A 5 -58.77 -58.10 -22.78
N LEU A 6 -57.59 -58.08 -22.15
CA LEU A 6 -57.01 -56.90 -21.51
C LEU A 6 -56.32 -56.06 -22.59
N VAL A 7 -56.85 -54.86 -22.88
CA VAL A 7 -56.20 -53.89 -23.77
C VAL A 7 -55.23 -53.06 -22.93
N VAL A 8 -53.93 -53.22 -23.18
CA VAL A 8 -52.88 -52.36 -22.61
C VAL A 8 -52.68 -51.19 -23.57
N VAL A 9 -53.05 -49.98 -23.13
CA VAL A 9 -52.74 -48.73 -23.83
C VAL A 9 -51.35 -48.29 -23.39
N VAL A 10 -50.37 -48.37 -24.29
CA VAL A 10 -49.03 -47.81 -24.08
C VAL A 10 -49.06 -46.34 -24.49
N VAL A 11 -48.98 -45.43 -23.53
CA VAL A 11 -48.82 -44.00 -23.77
C VAL A 11 -47.32 -43.72 -23.90
N PHE A 12 -46.87 -43.36 -25.11
CA PHE A 12 -45.53 -42.82 -25.33
C PHE A 12 -45.51 -41.37 -24.84
N SER A 13 -44.93 -41.14 -23.66
CA SER A 13 -44.57 -39.80 -23.18
C SER A 13 -43.26 -39.37 -23.85
N THR A 14 -43.35 -38.53 -24.87
CA THR A 14 -42.19 -37.80 -25.39
C THR A 14 -41.73 -36.80 -24.35
N ALA A 15 -40.66 -37.12 -23.61
CA ALA A 15 -39.99 -36.17 -22.75
C ALA A 15 -39.29 -35.12 -23.63
N VAL A 16 -39.89 -33.92 -23.71
CA VAL A 16 -39.19 -32.73 -24.19
C VAL A 16 -38.19 -32.37 -23.09
N SER A 17 -36.92 -32.72 -23.29
CA SER A 17 -35.84 -32.21 -22.46
C SER A 17 -35.70 -30.72 -22.76
N ALA A 18 -36.10 -29.87 -21.83
CA ALA A 18 -35.82 -28.44 -21.89
C ALA A 18 -34.31 -28.27 -21.76
N GLN A 19 -33.63 -28.09 -22.89
CA GLN A 19 -32.23 -27.75 -22.92
C GLN A 19 -32.12 -26.31 -22.39
N GLN A 20 -31.77 -26.19 -21.11
CA GLN A 20 -31.56 -24.91 -20.44
C GLN A 20 -30.40 -24.22 -21.16
N THR A 21 -30.71 -23.25 -22.03
CA THR A 21 -29.70 -22.42 -22.68
C THR A 21 -28.94 -21.69 -21.58
N ALA A 22 -27.68 -22.06 -21.36
CA ALA A 22 -26.81 -21.34 -20.45
C ALA A 22 -26.80 -19.86 -20.84
N VAL A 23 -27.23 -19.00 -19.92
CA VAL A 23 -27.20 -17.55 -20.14
C VAL A 23 -25.73 -17.16 -20.27
N ALA A 24 -25.36 -16.51 -21.38
CA ALA A 24 -24.01 -16.05 -21.58
C ALA A 24 -23.65 -15.05 -20.47
N SER A 25 -22.48 -15.22 -19.84
CA SER A 25 -22.05 -14.33 -18.76
C SER A 25 -21.80 -12.92 -19.28
N ARG A 26 -22.28 -11.91 -18.53
CA ARG A 26 -22.12 -10.49 -18.88
C ARG A 26 -20.73 -9.95 -18.53
N THR A 27 -20.06 -10.55 -17.55
CA THR A 27 -18.73 -10.13 -17.10
C THR A 27 -17.59 -10.83 -17.86
N ARG A 28 -17.82 -12.05 -18.37
CA ARG A 28 -16.78 -12.85 -19.06
C ARG A 28 -16.01 -12.10 -20.15
N PRO A 29 -16.65 -11.42 -21.12
CA PRO A 29 -15.90 -10.75 -22.18
C PRO A 29 -14.95 -9.67 -21.68
N ALA A 30 -15.31 -8.97 -20.60
CA ALA A 30 -14.47 -7.94 -20.01
C ALA A 30 -13.29 -8.56 -19.24
N VAL A 31 -13.53 -9.62 -18.46
CA VAL A 31 -12.45 -10.35 -17.77
C VAL A 31 -11.45 -10.92 -18.77
N GLU A 32 -11.92 -11.61 -19.81
CA GLU A 32 -11.04 -12.22 -20.82
C GLU A 32 -10.19 -11.17 -21.56
N PHE A 33 -10.75 -10.00 -21.87
CA PHE A 33 -9.98 -8.92 -22.47
C PHE A 33 -8.96 -8.33 -21.51
N LEU A 34 -9.40 -7.97 -20.29
CA LEU A 34 -8.56 -7.31 -19.30
C LEU A 34 -7.41 -8.22 -18.89
N ALA A 35 -7.66 -9.52 -18.69
CA ALA A 35 -6.67 -10.51 -18.29
C ALA A 35 -5.93 -11.18 -19.48
N SER A 36 -5.99 -10.61 -20.69
CA SER A 36 -5.31 -11.18 -21.85
C SER A 36 -3.82 -10.82 -21.90
N ASP A 37 -3.01 -11.70 -22.50
CA ASP A 37 -1.59 -11.48 -22.79
C ASP A 37 -1.34 -10.13 -23.51
N ARG A 38 -2.30 -9.67 -24.32
CA ARG A 38 -2.22 -8.41 -25.06
C ARG A 38 -2.02 -7.21 -24.13
N LEU A 39 -2.52 -7.28 -22.90
CA LEU A 39 -2.39 -6.20 -21.93
C LEU A 39 -1.17 -6.35 -21.02
N GLU A 40 -0.34 -7.39 -21.22
CA GLU A 40 0.97 -7.58 -20.56
C GLU A 40 0.90 -7.40 -19.03
N GLY A 41 -0.23 -7.78 -18.41
CA GLY A 41 -0.48 -7.69 -16.98
C GLY A 41 -0.74 -6.29 -16.42
N ARG A 42 -0.98 -5.29 -17.28
CA ARG A 42 -1.52 -3.96 -16.90
C ARG A 42 -0.73 -3.23 -15.80
N ASP A 43 0.60 -3.32 -15.82
CA ASP A 43 1.47 -2.58 -14.89
C ASP A 43 1.18 -1.08 -14.93
N THR A 44 1.23 -0.39 -13.79
CA THR A 44 0.88 1.02 -13.70
C THR A 44 1.71 1.86 -14.68
N GLY A 45 1.04 2.69 -15.49
CA GLY A 45 1.65 3.53 -16.52
C GLY A 45 2.10 2.79 -17.79
N SER A 46 1.89 1.47 -17.89
CA SER A 46 2.29 0.67 -19.04
C SER A 46 1.42 0.89 -20.29
N PRO A 47 1.89 0.50 -21.50
CA PRO A 47 1.03 0.42 -22.68
C PRO A 47 -0.20 -0.48 -22.47
N GLY A 48 -0.03 -1.59 -21.74
CA GLY A 48 -1.08 -2.55 -21.41
C GLY A 48 -2.18 -1.93 -20.55
N GLU A 49 -1.81 -1.24 -19.48
CA GLU A 49 -2.75 -0.48 -18.64
C GLU A 49 -3.45 0.62 -19.46
N ARG A 50 -2.73 1.32 -20.35
CA ARG A 50 -3.40 2.29 -21.23
C ARG A 50 -4.47 1.61 -22.09
N MET A 51 -4.17 0.51 -22.77
CA MET A 51 -5.18 -0.21 -23.54
C MET A 51 -6.38 -0.66 -22.67
N ALA A 52 -6.13 -1.08 -21.42
CA ALA A 52 -7.20 -1.39 -20.47
C ALA A 52 -8.08 -0.17 -20.16
N GLY A 53 -7.47 0.99 -19.85
CA GLY A 53 -8.19 2.23 -19.57
C GLY A 53 -9.04 2.72 -20.75
N ASP A 54 -8.55 2.60 -21.98
CA ASP A 54 -9.31 2.96 -23.18
C ASP A 54 -10.52 2.03 -23.39
N TYR A 55 -10.33 0.72 -23.14
CA TYR A 55 -11.41 -0.25 -23.17
C TYR A 55 -12.48 0.05 -22.10
N ILE A 56 -12.08 0.34 -20.87
CA ILE A 56 -12.97 0.70 -19.76
C ILE A 56 -13.78 1.95 -20.10
N ALA A 57 -13.13 3.02 -20.57
CA ALA A 57 -13.79 4.25 -20.96
C ALA A 57 -14.83 4.01 -22.09
N MET A 58 -14.50 3.17 -23.07
CA MET A 58 -15.43 2.76 -24.11
C MET A 58 -16.64 2.00 -23.55
N GLN A 59 -16.44 1.06 -22.63
CA GLN A 59 -17.54 0.29 -22.03
C GLN A 59 -18.45 1.17 -21.17
N LEU A 60 -17.89 2.07 -20.37
CA LEU A 60 -18.66 3.05 -19.59
C LEU A 60 -19.47 3.98 -20.51
N ALA A 61 -18.88 4.47 -21.60
CA ALA A 61 -19.59 5.29 -22.58
C ALA A 61 -20.74 4.51 -23.26
N ARG A 62 -20.55 3.22 -23.55
CA ARG A 62 -21.60 2.33 -24.08
C ARG A 62 -22.75 2.13 -23.09
N ALA A 63 -22.45 2.07 -21.79
CA ALA A 63 -23.45 2.06 -20.73
C ALA A 63 -24.14 3.44 -20.53
N GLY A 64 -23.78 4.47 -21.30
CA GLY A 64 -24.37 5.80 -21.21
C GLY A 64 -23.76 6.70 -20.13
N ALA A 65 -22.68 6.26 -19.48
CA ALA A 65 -21.94 7.09 -18.55
C ALA A 65 -21.17 8.20 -19.29
N LYS A 66 -20.95 9.33 -18.62
CA LYS A 66 -20.36 10.53 -19.19
C LYS A 66 -19.12 10.95 -18.38
N PRO A 67 -18.16 11.70 -18.98
CA PRO A 67 -17.15 12.42 -18.22
C PRO A 67 -17.77 13.26 -17.11
N LEU A 68 -17.07 13.47 -16.00
CA LEU A 68 -17.54 14.35 -14.93
C LEU A 68 -17.82 15.78 -15.43
N PRO A 69 -18.74 16.53 -14.78
CA PRO A 69 -18.97 17.93 -15.15
C PRO A 69 -17.67 18.73 -15.16
N ALA A 70 -17.49 19.58 -16.18
CA ALA A 70 -16.27 20.36 -16.44
C ALA A 70 -15.02 19.57 -16.87
N HIS A 71 -15.09 18.24 -17.02
CA HIS A 71 -14.02 17.42 -17.61
C HIS A 71 -14.32 17.12 -19.08
N ARG A 72 -13.27 17.10 -19.92
CA ARG A 72 -13.39 16.84 -21.36
C ARG A 72 -13.54 15.36 -21.70
N ASP A 73 -12.91 14.52 -20.89
CA ASP A 73 -12.86 13.08 -21.07
C ASP A 73 -12.92 12.38 -19.70
N MET A 74 -12.88 11.05 -19.72
CA MET A 74 -12.97 10.20 -18.54
C MET A 74 -11.61 9.97 -17.86
N PHE A 75 -10.53 10.58 -18.32
CA PHE A 75 -9.19 10.29 -17.81
C PHE A 75 -8.75 11.34 -16.79
N MET A 76 -8.33 10.88 -15.61
CA MET A 76 -7.75 11.72 -14.57
C MET A 76 -6.31 11.29 -14.30
N PRO A 77 -5.31 12.03 -14.84
CA PRO A 77 -3.91 11.67 -14.69
C PRO A 77 -3.39 12.01 -13.29
N PHE A 78 -2.39 11.24 -12.84
CA PHE A 78 -1.60 11.53 -11.65
C PHE A 78 -0.14 11.12 -11.87
N GLU A 79 0.77 11.73 -11.11
CA GLU A 79 2.21 11.41 -11.17
C GLU A 79 2.58 10.40 -10.09
N PHE A 80 3.44 9.44 -10.43
CA PHE A 80 3.98 8.46 -9.49
C PHE A 80 5.46 8.17 -9.77
N THR A 81 6.15 7.59 -8.79
CA THR A 81 7.54 7.14 -8.96
C THR A 81 7.54 5.73 -9.52
N ALA A 82 7.89 5.57 -10.80
CA ALA A 82 7.90 4.29 -11.51
C ALA A 82 9.14 3.44 -11.22
N GLY A 83 10.21 4.06 -10.74
CA GLY A 83 11.46 3.41 -10.43
C GLY A 83 12.45 4.38 -9.78
N THR A 84 13.50 3.81 -9.21
CA THR A 84 14.65 4.57 -8.73
C THR A 84 15.91 3.93 -9.28
N ARG A 85 16.87 4.75 -9.68
CA ARG A 85 18.21 4.29 -10.06
C ARG A 85 19.28 5.21 -9.50
N ASP A 86 20.48 4.66 -9.37
CA ASP A 86 21.64 5.46 -9.03
C ASP A 86 22.01 6.41 -10.18
N GLY A 87 22.23 7.66 -9.83
CA GLY A 87 22.56 8.75 -10.76
C GLY A 87 24.05 8.98 -10.97
N GLY A 88 24.90 8.06 -10.49
CA GLY A 88 26.35 8.18 -10.48
C GLY A 88 26.90 8.55 -9.10
N SER A 89 26.53 7.78 -8.07
CA SER A 89 27.09 7.93 -6.73
C SER A 89 28.58 7.59 -6.72
N THR A 90 29.35 8.28 -5.89
CA THR A 90 30.80 8.10 -5.80
C THR A 90 31.26 8.11 -4.36
N LEU A 91 32.33 7.38 -4.08
CA LEU A 91 32.96 7.34 -2.77
C LEU A 91 34.46 7.44 -2.91
N THR A 92 35.08 8.30 -2.11
CA THR A 92 36.53 8.41 -2.01
C THR A 92 36.95 8.15 -0.56
N ILE A 93 37.86 7.22 -0.34
CA ILE A 93 38.49 6.99 0.97
C ILE A 93 39.81 7.76 1.03
N ARG A 94 40.03 8.48 2.14
CA ARG A 94 41.26 9.19 2.49
C ARG A 94 41.81 8.64 3.81
N GLY A 95 43.10 8.32 3.87
CA GLY A 95 43.76 7.83 5.08
C GLY A 95 45.27 7.64 4.92
N GLY A 96 45.91 7.01 5.92
CA GLY A 96 47.37 6.82 5.97
C GLY A 96 48.00 6.01 4.82
N GLY A 97 47.17 5.36 3.98
CA GLY A 97 47.58 4.61 2.79
C GLY A 97 47.31 5.31 1.45
N GLY A 98 46.91 6.59 1.45
CA GLY A 98 46.60 7.37 0.23
C GLY A 98 45.10 7.54 -0.04
N GLN A 99 44.77 7.93 -1.27
CA GLN A 99 43.40 8.17 -1.73
C GLN A 99 42.93 7.04 -2.66
N GLN A 100 41.75 6.47 -2.39
CA GLN A 100 41.11 5.46 -3.23
C GLN A 100 39.71 5.93 -3.63
N ALA A 101 39.38 5.90 -4.92
CA ALA A 101 38.11 6.38 -5.44
C ALA A 101 37.31 5.24 -6.10
N PHE A 102 36.01 5.20 -5.81
CA PHE A 102 35.06 4.18 -6.26
C PHE A 102 33.88 4.88 -6.95
N ARG A 103 33.50 4.35 -8.12
CA ARG A 103 32.44 4.91 -8.98
C ARG A 103 31.56 3.84 -9.64
N ASP A 104 31.93 2.58 -9.47
CA ASP A 104 31.18 1.46 -10.02
C ASP A 104 29.98 1.15 -9.10
N PRO A 105 28.74 1.00 -9.63
CA PRO A 105 27.58 0.58 -8.84
C PRO A 105 27.75 -0.74 -8.08
N GLU A 106 28.63 -1.63 -8.52
CA GLU A 106 28.99 -2.85 -7.78
C GLU A 106 29.89 -2.58 -6.56
N GLN A 107 30.45 -1.37 -6.46
CA GLN A 107 31.31 -0.93 -5.36
C GLN A 107 30.62 0.06 -4.43
N VAL A 108 29.88 1.02 -4.98
CA VAL A 108 29.11 2.02 -4.24
C VAL A 108 27.84 2.38 -5.01
N GLN A 109 26.71 2.35 -4.32
CA GLN A 109 25.42 2.73 -4.90
C GLN A 109 24.59 3.46 -3.83
N ALA A 110 23.91 4.56 -4.18
CA ALA A 110 22.94 5.15 -3.27
C ALA A 110 21.80 4.16 -2.99
N LEU A 111 21.21 4.22 -1.79
CA LEU A 111 19.95 3.52 -1.52
C LEU A 111 18.79 4.30 -2.15
N SER A 112 17.69 3.63 -2.51
CA SER A 112 16.55 4.25 -3.21
C SER A 112 15.91 5.41 -2.42
N PHE A 113 15.97 5.34 -1.09
CA PHE A 113 15.48 6.37 -0.19
C PHE A 113 16.50 7.46 0.13
N SER A 114 17.71 7.42 -0.44
CA SER A 114 18.78 8.37 -0.12
C SER A 114 18.46 9.81 -0.54
N ASP A 115 18.96 10.77 0.23
CA ASP A 115 19.01 12.18 -0.17
C ASP A 115 20.19 12.43 -1.11
N ASP A 116 20.02 13.31 -2.08
CA ASP A 116 21.11 13.75 -2.96
C ASP A 116 22.02 14.74 -2.22
N ALA A 117 23.27 14.35 -1.97
CA ALA A 117 24.23 15.22 -1.32
C ALA A 117 25.68 14.81 -1.59
N THR A 118 26.60 15.75 -1.37
CA THR A 118 28.03 15.47 -1.19
C THR A 118 28.42 15.78 0.25
N ILE A 119 28.90 14.76 0.96
CA ILE A 119 29.34 14.86 2.35
C ILE A 119 30.76 14.35 2.49
N ASN A 120 31.48 14.82 3.52
CA ASN A 120 32.81 14.32 3.85
C ASN A 120 32.98 14.20 5.37
N GLY A 121 33.82 13.28 5.84
CA GLY A 121 34.14 13.20 7.26
C GLY A 121 34.71 11.86 7.70
N PRO A 122 35.00 11.73 9.01
CA PRO A 122 35.44 10.46 9.59
C PRO A 122 34.32 9.43 9.55
N VAL A 123 34.72 8.15 9.49
CA VAL A 123 33.80 7.01 9.52
C VAL A 123 33.76 6.38 10.90
N VAL A 124 32.57 6.06 11.38
CA VAL A 124 32.35 5.33 12.62
C VAL A 124 31.61 4.04 12.33
N PHE A 125 32.16 2.90 12.76
CA PHE A 125 31.48 1.61 12.64
C PHE A 125 30.51 1.42 13.82
N ALA A 126 29.22 1.32 13.52
CA ALA A 126 28.14 1.18 14.50
C ALA A 126 27.47 -0.20 14.41
N GLY A 127 28.25 -1.27 14.22
CA GLY A 127 27.76 -2.64 14.20
C GLY A 127 26.62 -2.86 13.21
N TYR A 128 25.48 -3.40 13.67
CA TYR A 128 24.29 -3.59 12.84
C TYR A 128 23.41 -2.34 12.71
N GLY A 129 23.74 -1.22 13.36
CA GLY A 129 22.96 0.03 13.25
C GLY A 129 21.55 -0.05 13.84
N LEU A 130 21.31 -0.98 14.75
CA LEU A 130 20.00 -1.27 15.33
C LEU A 130 19.78 -0.42 16.59
N VAL A 131 18.54 0.02 16.77
CA VAL A 131 18.03 0.63 18.02
C VAL A 131 16.72 -0.06 18.34
N VAL A 132 16.77 -1.03 19.26
CA VAL A 132 15.63 -1.79 19.78
C VAL A 132 15.27 -1.23 21.14
N PRO A 133 14.07 -0.63 21.30
CA PRO A 133 13.65 -0.09 22.58
C PRO A 133 13.53 -1.18 23.65
N GLU A 134 13.94 -0.88 24.88
CA GLU A 134 13.78 -1.80 26.03
C GLU A 134 12.32 -2.24 26.25
N SER A 135 11.35 -1.41 25.83
CA SER A 135 9.91 -1.73 25.89
C SER A 135 9.51 -2.99 25.12
N GLN A 136 10.37 -3.48 24.22
CA GLN A 136 10.17 -4.73 23.47
C GLN A 136 10.67 -5.98 24.24
N GLY A 137 11.15 -5.81 25.48
CA GLY A 137 11.65 -6.90 26.32
C GLY A 137 13.06 -7.37 25.98
N PHE A 138 13.73 -6.71 25.02
CA PHE A 138 15.14 -6.88 24.69
C PHE A 138 15.68 -5.55 24.13
N GLY A 139 16.48 -4.84 24.92
CA GLY A 139 17.11 -3.58 24.50
C GLY A 139 18.41 -3.86 23.73
N TYR A 140 18.58 -3.21 22.58
CA TYR A 140 19.80 -3.32 21.78
C TYR A 140 20.05 -2.00 21.06
N ASP A 141 21.14 -1.31 21.39
CA ASP A 141 21.46 0.00 20.80
C ASP A 141 22.90 0.00 20.30
N SER A 142 23.06 0.02 18.97
CA SER A 142 24.37 0.03 18.32
C SER A 142 25.10 1.38 18.44
N TYR A 143 24.42 2.43 18.88
CA TYR A 143 24.94 3.78 19.04
C TYR A 143 25.26 4.11 20.51
N ALA A 144 24.92 3.22 21.45
CA ALA A 144 25.17 3.41 22.87
C ALA A 144 26.67 3.67 23.14
N GLY A 145 26.98 4.86 23.67
CA GLY A 145 28.35 5.29 23.98
C GLY A 145 29.20 5.67 22.77
N LEU A 146 28.62 5.74 21.57
CA LEU A 146 29.32 6.02 20.32
C LEU A 146 29.05 7.45 19.84
N ASP A 147 30.11 8.26 19.69
CA ASP A 147 29.98 9.60 19.13
C ASP A 147 29.90 9.53 17.59
N VAL A 148 28.69 9.65 17.05
CA VAL A 148 28.40 9.65 15.62
C VAL A 148 27.99 11.03 15.08
N LYS A 149 27.93 12.05 15.94
CA LYS A 149 27.43 13.37 15.57
C LYS A 149 28.31 14.02 14.49
N ASP A 150 27.69 14.46 13.40
CA ASP A 150 28.35 15.03 12.22
C ASP A 150 29.39 14.10 11.55
N LYS A 151 29.27 12.79 11.77
CA LYS A 151 30.12 11.75 11.17
C LYS A 151 29.34 10.88 10.20
N ILE A 152 30.07 10.08 9.42
CA ILE A 152 29.48 9.10 8.52
C ILE A 152 29.51 7.76 9.24
N VAL A 153 28.36 7.11 9.34
CA VAL A 153 28.23 5.84 10.05
C VAL A 153 28.27 4.69 9.06
N LEU A 154 29.09 3.68 9.33
CA LEU A 154 29.11 2.41 8.61
C LEU A 154 28.43 1.35 9.46
N VAL A 155 27.44 0.67 8.88
CA VAL A 155 26.71 -0.44 9.52
C VAL A 155 26.73 -1.69 8.64
N LEU A 156 26.60 -2.82 9.29
CA LEU A 156 26.27 -4.08 8.65
C LEU A 156 24.81 -4.05 8.17
N HIS A 157 24.55 -4.69 7.05
CA HIS A 157 23.20 -5.13 6.67
C HIS A 157 22.66 -6.17 7.67
N TYR A 158 21.43 -6.65 7.52
CA TYR A 158 20.82 -7.68 8.38
C TYR A 158 20.85 -7.34 9.88
N PHE A 159 20.89 -8.36 10.74
CA PHE A 159 20.90 -8.31 12.19
C PHE A 159 21.64 -9.53 12.74
N PRO A 160 21.99 -9.58 14.04
CA PRO A 160 22.64 -10.75 14.65
C PRO A 160 21.86 -12.06 14.46
N GLU A 161 22.48 -13.07 13.83
CA GLU A 161 21.84 -14.35 13.53
C GLU A 161 22.18 -15.49 14.51
N ASP A 162 23.17 -15.33 15.39
CA ASP A 162 23.56 -16.36 16.36
C ASP A 162 22.80 -16.19 17.70
N THR A 163 21.50 -15.91 17.62
CA THR A 163 20.61 -15.69 18.79
C THR A 163 19.44 -16.69 18.82
N ASP A 164 18.73 -16.75 19.94
CA ASP A 164 17.47 -17.50 20.02
C ASP A 164 16.37 -16.87 19.13
N ALA A 165 15.33 -17.66 18.81
CA ALA A 165 14.27 -17.26 17.87
C ALA A 165 13.49 -16.01 18.30
N LYS A 166 13.29 -15.80 19.61
CA LYS A 166 12.56 -14.63 20.12
C LYS A 166 13.38 -13.36 19.92
N THR A 167 14.68 -13.43 20.23
CA THR A 167 15.62 -12.32 20.00
C THR A 167 15.76 -12.01 18.51
N LYS A 168 15.81 -13.02 17.64
CA LYS A 168 15.78 -12.82 16.18
C LYS A 168 14.54 -12.06 15.73
N ALA A 169 13.35 -12.48 16.18
CA ALA A 169 12.10 -11.82 15.80
C ALA A 169 12.06 -10.36 16.26
N ALA A 170 12.60 -10.06 17.45
CA ALA A 170 12.72 -8.69 17.94
C ALA A 170 13.69 -7.87 17.08
N LEU A 171 14.90 -8.36 16.82
CA LEU A 171 15.93 -7.68 16.02
C LEU A 171 15.51 -7.47 14.55
N ALA A 172 14.88 -8.48 13.95
CA ALA A 172 14.45 -8.45 12.54
C ALA A 172 13.52 -7.26 12.27
N ARG A 173 12.64 -6.93 13.21
CA ARG A 173 11.70 -5.80 13.11
C ARG A 173 12.41 -4.44 12.93
N TYR A 174 13.61 -4.31 13.50
CA TYR A 174 14.39 -3.06 13.47
C TYR A 174 15.55 -3.10 12.46
N SER A 175 15.61 -4.15 11.65
CA SER A 175 16.68 -4.36 10.67
C SER A 175 16.43 -3.70 9.31
N ASP A 176 15.23 -3.14 9.10
CA ASP A 176 14.88 -2.41 7.89
C ASP A 176 15.86 -1.26 7.60
N LEU A 177 16.21 -1.09 6.33
CA LEU A 177 17.23 -0.13 5.90
C LEU A 177 16.82 1.32 6.21
N ARG A 178 15.53 1.67 6.10
CA ARG A 178 15.05 3.00 6.47
C ARG A 178 15.08 3.20 7.97
N TYR A 179 14.78 2.16 8.74
CA TYR A 179 14.90 2.24 10.20
C TYR A 179 16.34 2.51 10.61
N LYS A 180 17.32 1.84 9.99
CA LYS A 180 18.75 2.12 10.24
C LYS A 180 19.14 3.55 9.85
N ALA A 181 18.62 4.05 8.73
CA ALA A 181 18.83 5.44 8.30
C ALA A 181 18.24 6.46 9.27
N LEU A 182 17.01 6.22 9.74
CA LEU A 182 16.39 6.99 10.81
C LEU A 182 17.26 6.97 12.07
N ALA A 183 17.63 5.78 12.56
CA ALA A 183 18.43 5.63 13.77
C ALA A 183 19.75 6.40 13.68
N ALA A 184 20.49 6.28 12.57
CA ALA A 184 21.71 7.05 12.35
C ALA A 184 21.46 8.56 12.41
N ARG A 185 20.42 9.04 11.73
CA ARG A 185 20.05 10.46 11.68
C ARG A 185 19.66 11.01 13.06
N GLN A 186 18.88 10.26 13.84
CA GLN A 186 18.46 10.69 15.19
C GLN A 186 19.64 10.79 16.17
N HIS A 187 20.70 10.00 15.96
CA HIS A 187 21.94 10.11 16.72
C HIS A 187 22.89 11.19 16.18
N GLY A 188 22.49 11.94 15.15
CA GLY A 188 23.24 13.07 14.59
C GLY A 188 24.23 12.69 13.49
N ALA A 189 24.20 11.46 12.96
CA ALA A 189 25.00 11.11 11.80
C ALA A 189 24.60 11.96 10.59
N LYS A 190 25.57 12.35 9.78
CA LYS A 190 25.35 13.12 8.54
C LYS A 190 25.37 12.25 7.28
N GLY A 191 25.65 10.95 7.42
CA GLY A 191 25.61 9.98 6.34
C GLY A 191 25.59 8.55 6.85
N LEU A 192 25.05 7.63 6.04
CA LEU A 192 24.98 6.20 6.32
C LEU A 192 25.62 5.39 5.19
N LEU A 193 26.47 4.44 5.55
CA LEU A 193 26.99 3.41 4.67
C LEU A 193 26.54 2.03 5.15
N ILE A 194 26.13 1.18 4.23
CA ILE A 194 25.66 -0.18 4.51
C ILE A 194 26.50 -1.20 3.75
N VAL A 195 27.07 -2.17 4.45
CA VAL A 195 27.81 -3.28 3.85
C VAL A 195 27.15 -4.61 4.21
N ILE A 196 27.03 -5.53 3.26
CA ILE A 196 26.69 -6.92 3.57
C ILE A 196 27.93 -7.58 4.18
N GLY A 197 27.84 -7.91 5.47
CA GLY A 197 28.96 -8.41 6.25
C GLY A 197 29.56 -9.71 5.68
N PRO A 198 30.87 -9.95 5.90
CA PRO A 198 31.57 -11.15 5.40
C PRO A 198 31.03 -12.48 5.96
N ARG A 199 30.26 -12.47 7.05
CA ARG A 199 29.60 -13.65 7.65
C ARG A 199 28.11 -13.74 7.28
N SER A 200 27.61 -12.89 6.39
CA SER A 200 26.20 -12.85 5.99
C SER A 200 25.97 -13.48 4.60
N PRO A 201 24.72 -13.86 4.26
CA PRO A 201 24.36 -14.22 2.89
C PRO A 201 24.71 -13.11 1.89
N ASN A 202 25.17 -13.47 0.69
CA ASN A 202 25.61 -12.53 -0.35
C ASN A 202 26.75 -11.59 0.09
N ALA A 203 27.61 -12.05 0.99
CA ALA A 203 28.73 -11.31 1.56
C ALA A 203 29.47 -10.42 0.55
N GLY A 204 29.59 -9.14 0.88
CA GLY A 204 30.36 -8.16 0.13
C GLY A 204 29.75 -7.65 -1.18
N GLN A 205 28.57 -8.13 -1.59
CA GLN A 205 27.82 -7.55 -2.70
C GLN A 205 27.15 -6.22 -2.29
N THR A 206 26.95 -5.31 -3.24
CA THR A 206 26.09 -4.15 -3.03
C THR A 206 24.61 -4.57 -3.06
N LEU A 207 23.78 -3.86 -2.31
CA LEU A 207 22.33 -4.04 -2.33
C LEU A 207 21.78 -3.56 -3.68
N ARG A 208 20.86 -4.31 -4.28
CA ARG A 208 20.13 -3.81 -5.45
C ARG A 208 19.21 -2.68 -5.02
N MET A 209 19.21 -1.58 -5.76
CA MET A 209 18.22 -0.52 -5.58
C MET A 209 16.82 -1.10 -5.83
N THR A 210 15.99 -1.14 -4.79
CA THR A 210 14.58 -1.56 -4.87
C THR A 210 13.68 -0.36 -5.11
N SER A 211 12.53 -0.58 -5.76
CA SER A 211 11.51 0.45 -5.91
C SER A 211 11.10 0.96 -4.53
N ASP A 212 11.23 2.27 -4.35
CA ASP A 212 10.81 2.97 -3.16
C ASP A 212 9.55 3.77 -3.50
N THR A 213 8.43 3.39 -2.90
CA THR A 213 7.13 4.06 -3.10
C THR A 213 7.03 5.37 -2.33
N ALA A 214 8.00 5.67 -1.45
CA ALA A 214 8.06 6.93 -0.74
C ALA A 214 8.35 8.11 -1.68
N LEU A 215 7.59 9.17 -1.50
CA LEU A 215 7.77 10.40 -2.27
C LEU A 215 9.00 11.20 -1.85
N SER A 216 9.46 11.05 -0.60
CA SER A 216 10.58 11.79 0.01
C SER A 216 11.75 10.90 0.39
N GLY A 217 12.97 11.46 0.35
CA GLY A 217 14.16 10.80 0.89
C GLY A 217 14.14 10.62 2.42
N SER A 218 15.12 9.89 2.95
CA SER A 218 15.28 9.56 4.37
C SER A 218 15.81 10.73 5.22
N GLY A 219 16.05 11.90 4.63
CA GLY A 219 16.62 13.03 5.36
C GLY A 219 18.10 12.85 5.69
N ILE A 220 18.76 11.85 5.11
CA ILE A 220 20.19 11.56 5.29
C ILE A 220 20.77 10.91 4.01
N PRO A 221 21.96 11.32 3.54
CA PRO A 221 22.68 10.64 2.47
C PRO A 221 23.04 9.21 2.88
N ALA A 222 22.52 8.22 2.16
CA ALA A 222 22.72 6.80 2.42
C ALA A 222 23.19 6.03 1.17
N ALA A 223 24.18 5.15 1.33
CA ALA A 223 24.69 4.30 0.26
C ALA A 223 25.01 2.88 0.74
N THR A 224 24.87 1.91 -0.16
CA THR A 224 25.46 0.58 0.01
C THR A 224 26.86 0.55 -0.58
N ILE A 225 27.76 -0.21 0.04
CA ILE A 225 29.13 -0.40 -0.42
C ILE A 225 29.48 -1.88 -0.47
N SER A 226 30.41 -2.23 -1.37
CA SER A 226 30.92 -3.59 -1.43
C SER A 226 31.82 -3.93 -0.25
N GLY A 227 32.03 -5.23 -0.03
CA GLY A 227 32.96 -5.72 0.98
C GLY A 227 34.39 -5.25 0.74
N ALA A 228 34.78 -5.04 -0.52
CA ALA A 228 36.11 -4.52 -0.86
C ALA A 228 36.30 -3.07 -0.37
N VAL A 229 35.28 -2.22 -0.58
CA VAL A 229 35.28 -0.83 -0.10
C VAL A 229 35.28 -0.79 1.42
N ALA A 230 34.45 -1.60 2.08
CA ALA A 230 34.41 -1.67 3.54
C ALA A 230 35.75 -2.15 4.14
N ASN A 231 36.38 -3.18 3.56
CA ASN A 231 37.70 -3.64 3.99
C ASN A 231 38.77 -2.55 3.83
N ALA A 232 38.71 -1.74 2.77
CA ALA A 232 39.60 -0.60 2.59
C ALA A 232 39.39 0.48 3.69
N MET A 233 38.15 0.70 4.15
CA MET A 233 37.86 1.61 5.28
C MET A 233 38.39 1.09 6.62
N PHE A 234 38.43 -0.24 6.79
CA PHE A 234 38.96 -0.93 7.96
C PHE A 234 40.49 -1.07 7.97
N ALA A 235 41.18 -0.66 6.91
CA ALA A 235 42.64 -0.73 6.85
C ALA A 235 43.27 0.12 7.97
N GLY A 236 43.98 -0.52 8.89
CA GLY A 236 44.57 0.12 10.08
C GLY A 236 43.62 0.25 11.28
N ALA A 237 42.41 -0.33 11.23
CA ALA A 237 41.51 -0.41 12.37
C ALA A 237 41.99 -1.45 13.39
N THR A 238 41.42 -1.40 14.60
CA THR A 238 41.77 -2.30 15.72
C THR A 238 41.42 -3.76 15.47
N LYS A 239 40.49 -4.04 14.56
CA LYS A 239 40.05 -5.38 14.15
C LYS A 239 39.60 -5.39 12.69
N ALA A 240 39.68 -6.54 12.04
CA ALA A 240 39.12 -6.75 10.70
C ALA A 240 37.57 -6.80 10.74
N LEU A 241 36.91 -6.42 9.65
CA LEU A 241 35.44 -6.42 9.54
C LEU A 241 34.81 -7.78 9.91
N ALA A 242 35.41 -8.88 9.48
CA ALA A 242 34.92 -10.22 9.81
C ALA A 242 34.97 -10.55 11.31
N ALA A 243 36.04 -10.12 11.99
CA ALA A 243 36.16 -10.29 13.44
C ALA A 243 35.19 -9.37 14.20
N ALA A 244 35.00 -8.13 13.71
CA ALA A 244 34.01 -7.20 14.26
C ALA A 244 32.59 -7.75 14.16
N GLN A 245 32.21 -8.30 13.00
CA GLN A 245 30.90 -8.93 12.82
C GLN A 245 30.71 -10.15 13.73
N GLN A 246 31.71 -11.01 13.84
CA GLN A 246 31.62 -12.22 14.68
C GLN A 246 31.28 -11.91 16.14
N GLU A 247 31.82 -10.83 16.71
CA GLU A 247 31.49 -10.43 18.09
C GLU A 247 30.02 -9.99 18.23
N LEU A 248 29.49 -9.35 17.19
CA LEU A 248 28.11 -8.84 17.13
C LEU A 248 27.06 -9.91 16.84
N ASP A 249 27.42 -10.97 16.12
CA ASP A 249 26.48 -12.02 15.65
C ASP A 249 25.74 -12.73 16.79
N SER A 250 26.33 -12.74 17.99
CA SER A 250 25.72 -13.26 19.23
C SER A 250 24.54 -12.43 19.77
N GLY A 251 24.29 -11.25 19.21
CA GLY A 251 23.27 -10.33 19.72
C GLY A 251 23.64 -9.65 21.03
N ASN A 252 24.89 -9.72 21.49
CA ASN A 252 25.33 -9.07 22.71
C ASN A 252 25.23 -7.53 22.59
N PRO A 253 24.37 -6.84 23.38
CA PRO A 253 24.17 -5.39 23.29
C PRO A 253 25.35 -4.58 23.85
N HIS A 254 26.35 -5.23 24.46
CA HIS A 254 27.50 -4.58 25.08
C HIS A 254 28.74 -4.52 24.18
N VAL A 255 28.66 -4.99 22.93
CA VAL A 255 29.77 -4.88 21.97
C VAL A 255 29.73 -3.49 21.33
N PRO A 256 30.66 -2.58 21.66
CA PRO A 256 30.58 -1.20 21.20
C PRO A 256 31.05 -1.07 19.74
N GLY A 257 30.50 -0.08 19.06
CA GLY A 257 31.10 0.44 17.83
C GLY A 257 32.45 1.13 18.07
N PHE A 258 33.12 1.54 17.00
CA PHE A 258 34.41 2.25 17.09
C PHE A 258 34.67 3.14 15.87
N THR A 259 35.54 4.13 16.06
CA THR A 259 35.97 5.02 14.97
C THR A 259 36.95 4.29 14.05
N LEU A 260 36.76 4.40 12.74
CA LEU A 260 37.67 3.89 11.74
C LEU A 260 38.78 4.92 11.43
N PRO A 261 39.98 4.48 11.01
CA PRO A 261 41.07 5.37 10.64
C PRO A 261 40.81 6.14 9.33
N SER A 262 39.78 5.75 8.58
CA SER A 262 39.41 6.34 7.31
C SER A 262 38.54 7.60 7.46
N GLN A 263 38.78 8.55 6.57
CA GLN A 263 37.83 9.61 6.24
C GLN A 263 37.33 9.37 4.83
N ILE A 264 36.13 9.83 4.51
CA ILE A 264 35.60 9.66 3.16
C ILE A 264 34.98 10.95 2.63
N ASP A 265 34.92 11.05 1.30
CA ASP A 265 33.97 11.88 0.58
C ASP A 265 32.93 10.95 -0.06
N LEU A 266 31.65 11.16 0.24
CA LEU A 266 30.53 10.43 -0.33
C LEU A 266 29.68 11.41 -1.14
N THR A 267 29.38 11.07 -2.40
CA THR A 267 28.33 11.71 -3.17
C THR A 267 27.25 10.68 -3.44
N THR A 268 26.03 10.95 -2.97
CA THR A 268 24.83 10.18 -3.28
C THR A 268 24.02 10.90 -4.33
N LYS A 269 23.50 10.16 -5.30
CA LYS A 269 22.59 10.69 -6.31
C LYS A 269 21.56 9.65 -6.69
N VAL A 270 20.29 9.94 -6.43
CA VAL A 270 19.15 9.08 -6.74
C VAL A 270 18.32 9.74 -7.83
N VAL A 271 18.19 9.08 -8.97
CA VAL A 271 17.25 9.48 -10.01
C VAL A 271 15.93 8.76 -9.74
N ARG A 272 14.91 9.52 -9.34
CA ARG A 272 13.52 9.05 -9.24
C ARG A 272 12.87 9.20 -10.61
N GLU A 273 12.52 8.08 -11.23
CA GLU A 273 11.89 8.05 -12.54
C GLU A 273 10.39 8.26 -12.35
N ARG A 274 9.92 9.48 -12.67
CA ARG A 274 8.50 9.81 -12.60
C ARG A 274 7.79 9.31 -13.86
N GLN A 275 6.60 8.75 -13.69
CA GLN A 275 5.67 8.41 -14.77
C GLN A 275 4.27 8.89 -14.41
N THR A 276 3.43 8.97 -15.43
CA THR A 276 2.03 9.38 -15.30
C THR A 276 1.14 8.13 -15.34
N GLY A 277 0.36 7.91 -14.29
CA GLY A 277 -0.76 6.97 -14.24
C GLY A 277 -2.07 7.66 -14.60
N ARG A 278 -3.16 6.92 -14.83
CA ARG A 278 -4.46 7.52 -15.15
C ARG A 278 -5.62 6.74 -14.53
N ASN A 279 -6.43 7.42 -13.74
CA ASN A 279 -7.73 6.88 -13.34
C ASN A 279 -8.73 7.04 -14.48
N VAL A 280 -9.68 6.10 -14.60
CA VAL A 280 -10.84 6.22 -15.51
C VAL A 280 -12.08 6.53 -14.68
N ILE A 281 -12.67 7.70 -14.89
CA ILE A 281 -13.78 8.22 -14.10
C ILE A 281 -14.90 8.69 -15.02
N ALA A 282 -16.08 8.11 -14.82
CA ALA A 282 -17.30 8.49 -15.51
C ALA A 282 -18.47 8.51 -14.53
N TYR A 283 -19.60 9.08 -14.92
CA TYR A 283 -20.80 9.03 -14.08
C TYR A 283 -22.07 8.82 -14.89
N LEU A 284 -23.04 8.15 -14.26
CA LEU A 284 -24.43 8.13 -14.69
C LEU A 284 -25.20 9.24 -13.98
N PRO A 285 -25.84 10.17 -14.72
CA PRO A 285 -26.61 11.25 -14.12
C PRO A 285 -27.91 10.73 -13.50
N ALA A 286 -28.23 11.23 -12.30
CA ALA A 286 -29.58 11.10 -11.76
C ALA A 286 -30.55 11.98 -12.56
N ALA A 287 -31.78 11.49 -12.77
CA ALA A 287 -32.82 12.23 -13.48
C ALA A 287 -33.23 13.50 -12.72
N ASN A 288 -33.28 13.43 -11.39
CA ASN A 288 -33.54 14.56 -10.50
C ASN A 288 -32.65 14.44 -9.25
N VAL A 289 -31.66 15.31 -9.14
CA VAL A 289 -30.79 15.36 -7.96
C VAL A 289 -31.54 16.09 -6.83
N THR A 290 -32.19 15.32 -5.96
CA THR A 290 -32.93 15.86 -4.79
C THR A 290 -32.29 15.49 -3.46
N ALA A 291 -31.20 14.73 -3.49
CA ALA A 291 -30.55 14.17 -2.31
C ALA A 291 -29.58 15.17 -1.64
N ASP A 292 -29.42 15.05 -0.33
CA ASP A 292 -28.52 15.82 0.53
C ASP A 292 -27.04 15.73 0.10
N ARG A 293 -26.60 14.53 -0.26
CA ARG A 293 -25.29 14.23 -0.85
C ARG A 293 -25.51 13.66 -2.25
N PRO A 294 -25.24 14.42 -3.32
CA PRO A 294 -25.67 14.06 -4.68
C PRO A 294 -24.88 12.93 -5.34
N TRP A 295 -23.80 12.41 -4.74
CA TRP A 295 -22.93 11.42 -5.36
C TRP A 295 -22.86 10.11 -4.58
N VAL A 296 -22.87 8.97 -5.27
CA VAL A 296 -22.37 7.68 -4.77
C VAL A 296 -21.19 7.30 -5.66
N ILE A 297 -20.09 6.84 -5.08
CA ILE A 297 -18.92 6.40 -5.82
C ILE A 297 -18.84 4.87 -5.78
N VAL A 298 -18.55 4.25 -6.93
CA VAL A 298 -18.43 2.81 -7.14
C VAL A 298 -17.11 2.57 -7.86
N GLY A 299 -16.23 1.74 -7.31
CA GLY A 299 -14.88 1.59 -7.86
C GLY A 299 -14.25 0.22 -7.72
N ALA A 300 -13.18 0.04 -8.50
CA ALA A 300 -12.27 -1.10 -8.53
C ALA A 300 -10.95 -0.62 -9.15
N HIS A 301 -9.80 -1.16 -8.77
CA HIS A 301 -8.58 -0.90 -9.55
C HIS A 301 -8.54 -1.77 -10.81
N TYR A 302 -7.81 -1.29 -11.81
CA TYR A 302 -7.71 -1.96 -13.11
C TYR A 302 -6.25 -2.21 -13.54
N ASP A 303 -5.28 -1.62 -12.86
CA ASP A 303 -3.89 -2.02 -12.96
C ASP A 303 -3.64 -3.37 -12.29
N HIS A 304 -2.54 -4.03 -12.66
CA HIS A 304 -2.03 -5.22 -12.00
C HIS A 304 -0.50 -5.28 -12.13
N LEU A 305 0.14 -6.39 -11.79
CA LEU A 305 1.59 -6.50 -11.57
C LEU A 305 2.48 -6.60 -12.82
N GLY A 306 1.91 -6.58 -14.03
CA GLY A 306 2.70 -6.70 -15.26
C GLY A 306 3.48 -8.01 -15.35
N HIS A 307 4.81 -7.92 -15.39
CA HIS A 307 5.72 -9.07 -15.37
C HIS A 307 6.25 -9.42 -13.95
N GLY A 308 5.66 -8.85 -12.90
CA GLY A 308 6.06 -9.05 -11.50
C GLY A 308 7.36 -8.35 -11.13
N THR A 309 7.74 -7.30 -11.87
CA THR A 309 8.96 -6.50 -11.61
C THR A 309 8.75 -5.39 -10.59
N ARG A 310 7.49 -5.05 -10.30
CA ARG A 310 7.02 -4.03 -9.35
C ARG A 310 5.87 -4.63 -8.53
N GLY A 311 5.55 -4.03 -7.38
CA GLY A 311 4.53 -4.55 -6.47
C GLY A 311 4.99 -5.80 -5.69
N THR A 312 4.03 -6.55 -5.13
CA THR A 312 4.26 -7.70 -4.23
C THR A 312 3.99 -9.05 -4.92
N SER A 313 4.64 -9.29 -6.06
CA SER A 313 4.53 -10.59 -6.77
C SER A 313 4.88 -11.79 -5.87
N LEU A 314 4.07 -12.84 -5.98
CA LEU A 314 4.25 -14.13 -5.29
C LEU A 314 4.76 -15.23 -6.23
N ALA A 315 5.22 -14.87 -7.43
CA ALA A 315 5.75 -15.79 -8.43
C ALA A 315 6.96 -16.58 -7.92
N GLY A 316 6.97 -17.89 -8.18
CA GLY A 316 8.14 -18.73 -7.95
C GLY A 316 9.28 -18.44 -8.93
N LYS A 317 10.46 -19.05 -8.71
CA LYS A 317 11.63 -18.88 -9.60
C LYS A 317 11.34 -19.26 -11.06
N GLU A 318 10.49 -20.26 -11.28
CA GLU A 318 10.10 -20.74 -12.61
C GLU A 318 9.08 -19.81 -13.31
N GLU A 319 8.40 -18.97 -12.52
CA GLU A 319 7.37 -18.03 -12.95
C GLU A 319 7.92 -16.59 -13.11
N ALA A 320 9.19 -16.37 -12.74
CA ALA A 320 9.81 -15.07 -12.73
C ALA A 320 9.80 -14.42 -14.13
N GLY A 321 9.27 -13.21 -14.23
CA GLY A 321 9.16 -12.45 -15.47
C GLY A 321 8.02 -12.87 -16.39
N GLN A 322 7.16 -13.82 -16.00
CA GLN A 322 5.93 -14.14 -16.73
C GLN A 322 4.85 -13.08 -16.49
N ILE A 323 3.89 -13.00 -17.41
CA ILE A 323 2.75 -12.08 -17.33
C ILE A 323 1.86 -12.46 -16.15
N HIS A 324 1.60 -11.50 -15.28
CA HIS A 324 0.59 -11.56 -14.23
C HIS A 324 -0.73 -11.11 -14.84
N HIS A 325 -1.61 -12.05 -15.17
CA HIS A 325 -2.83 -11.76 -15.90
C HIS A 325 -3.86 -11.01 -15.05
N GLY A 326 -3.89 -11.23 -13.73
CA GLY A 326 -4.75 -10.50 -12.81
C GLY A 326 -6.23 -10.66 -13.14
N ALA A 327 -6.66 -11.90 -13.37
CA ALA A 327 -8.05 -12.20 -13.72
C ALA A 327 -9.01 -11.98 -12.56
N ASP A 328 -8.63 -12.41 -11.36
CA ASP A 328 -9.38 -12.08 -10.15
C ASP A 328 -8.95 -10.73 -9.60
N ASP A 329 -7.65 -10.46 -9.65
CA ASP A 329 -7.01 -9.24 -9.13
C ASP A 329 -6.41 -8.38 -10.26
N ASN A 330 -7.12 -7.41 -10.84
CA ASN A 330 -8.51 -7.11 -10.52
C ASN A 330 -9.39 -6.90 -11.76
N ALA A 331 -9.20 -7.75 -12.78
CA ALA A 331 -10.12 -7.79 -13.91
C ALA A 331 -11.54 -8.17 -13.48
N SER A 332 -11.71 -8.98 -12.42
CA SER A 332 -13.03 -9.37 -11.89
C SER A 332 -13.81 -8.17 -11.32
N GLY A 333 -13.18 -7.36 -10.46
CA GLY A 333 -13.79 -6.17 -9.86
C GLY A 333 -14.06 -5.10 -10.90
N THR A 334 -13.09 -4.83 -11.79
CA THR A 334 -13.28 -3.92 -12.93
C THR A 334 -14.47 -4.35 -13.79
N SER A 335 -14.56 -5.64 -14.13
CA SER A 335 -15.67 -6.16 -14.95
C SER A 335 -17.01 -6.10 -14.24
N ALA A 336 -17.04 -6.32 -12.92
CA ALA A 336 -18.24 -6.14 -12.11
C ALA A 336 -18.72 -4.68 -12.15
N VAL A 337 -17.83 -3.71 -11.97
CA VAL A 337 -18.17 -2.27 -12.04
C VAL A 337 -18.72 -1.89 -13.41
N LEU A 338 -18.13 -2.40 -14.50
CA LEU A 338 -18.64 -2.18 -15.86
C LEU A 338 -20.06 -2.75 -16.05
N ALA A 339 -20.32 -3.97 -15.59
CA ALA A 339 -21.63 -4.60 -15.69
C ALA A 339 -22.68 -3.93 -14.77
N ILE A 340 -22.27 -3.42 -13.61
CA ILE A 340 -23.11 -2.60 -12.73
C ILE A 340 -23.49 -1.31 -13.45
N ALA A 341 -22.56 -0.64 -14.13
CA ALA A 341 -22.85 0.57 -14.90
C ALA A 341 -23.92 0.32 -15.97
N GLU A 342 -23.79 -0.75 -16.74
CA GLU A 342 -24.80 -1.15 -17.74
C GLU A 342 -26.17 -1.37 -17.10
N LYS A 343 -26.22 -2.10 -15.98
CA LYS A 343 -27.48 -2.39 -15.27
C LYS A 343 -28.14 -1.14 -14.70
N LEU A 344 -27.35 -0.18 -14.20
CA LEU A 344 -27.87 1.05 -13.61
C LEU A 344 -28.27 2.10 -14.66
N ALA A 345 -27.82 1.97 -15.91
CA ALA A 345 -28.12 2.93 -17.00
C ALA A 345 -29.61 3.16 -17.23
N THR A 346 -30.44 2.14 -17.04
CA THR A 346 -31.90 2.22 -17.20
C THR A 346 -32.64 2.30 -15.86
N THR A 347 -31.92 2.44 -14.75
CA THR A 347 -32.50 2.46 -13.40
C THR A 347 -32.73 3.92 -12.96
N PRO A 348 -33.93 4.27 -12.46
CA PRO A 348 -34.16 5.59 -11.86
C PRO A 348 -33.30 5.79 -10.60
N LEU A 349 -32.50 6.87 -10.59
CA LEU A 349 -31.59 7.23 -9.51
C LEU A 349 -31.84 8.67 -9.02
N ARG A 350 -31.74 8.89 -7.70
CA ARG A 350 -31.83 10.22 -7.04
C ARG A 350 -30.46 10.85 -6.76
N ARG A 351 -29.39 10.06 -6.79
CA ARG A 351 -27.98 10.47 -6.71
C ARG A 351 -27.27 10.09 -8.00
N ASN A 352 -26.33 10.91 -8.44
CA ASN A 352 -25.39 10.54 -9.49
C ASN A 352 -24.55 9.35 -9.02
N VAL A 353 -24.28 8.40 -9.90
CA VAL A 353 -23.39 7.27 -9.61
C VAL A 353 -22.10 7.50 -10.40
N MET A 354 -21.01 7.75 -9.68
CA MET A 354 -19.68 7.93 -10.22
C MET A 354 -18.95 6.59 -10.21
N PHE A 355 -18.52 6.13 -11.39
CA PHE A 355 -17.71 4.95 -11.57
C PHE A 355 -16.24 5.38 -11.63
N THR A 356 -15.42 4.79 -10.77
CA THR A 356 -14.00 5.14 -10.61
C THR A 356 -13.14 3.90 -10.72
N LEU A 357 -12.39 3.80 -11.81
CA LEU A 357 -11.47 2.69 -12.04
C LEU A 357 -10.03 3.19 -11.80
N TRP A 358 -9.39 2.62 -10.78
CA TRP A 358 -8.14 3.12 -10.23
C TRP A 358 -6.91 2.52 -10.90
N SER A 359 -5.90 3.36 -11.10
CA SER A 359 -4.56 2.99 -11.53
C SER A 359 -3.62 3.18 -10.34
N GLY A 360 -2.58 2.37 -10.23
CA GLY A 360 -1.56 2.47 -9.19
C GLY A 360 -1.99 1.95 -7.83
N GLU A 361 -2.95 1.03 -7.77
CA GLU A 361 -3.34 0.33 -6.53
C GLU A 361 -2.17 -0.53 -6.03
N GLU A 362 -1.59 -1.30 -6.95
CA GLU A 362 -0.53 -2.31 -6.72
C GLU A 362 0.78 -1.73 -6.20
N ILE A 363 0.94 -0.41 -6.36
CA ILE A 363 2.10 0.36 -5.91
C ILE A 363 1.78 1.22 -4.68
N GLY A 364 0.61 1.01 -4.05
CA GLY A 364 0.21 1.63 -2.79
C GLY A 364 -0.95 2.62 -2.91
N LEU A 365 -2.03 2.25 -3.60
CA LEU A 365 -3.30 3.01 -3.68
C LEU A 365 -3.12 4.42 -4.27
N VAL A 366 -2.14 4.62 -5.15
CA VAL A 366 -1.68 5.95 -5.57
C VAL A 366 -2.77 6.71 -6.32
N GLY A 367 -3.51 6.03 -7.19
CA GLY A 367 -4.58 6.66 -7.98
C GLY A 367 -5.77 7.13 -7.15
N SER A 368 -6.30 6.28 -6.25
CA SER A 368 -7.42 6.67 -5.39
C SER A 368 -7.02 7.71 -4.35
N ASN A 369 -5.78 7.66 -3.87
CA ASN A 369 -5.24 8.66 -2.96
C ASN A 369 -5.12 10.04 -3.66
N ALA A 370 -4.59 10.08 -4.88
CA ALA A 370 -4.55 11.29 -5.69
C ALA A 370 -5.95 11.89 -5.91
N PHE A 371 -6.97 11.05 -6.12
CA PHE A 371 -8.37 11.48 -6.21
C PHE A 371 -8.86 12.11 -4.91
N VAL A 372 -8.69 11.45 -3.76
CA VAL A 372 -9.18 11.94 -2.46
C VAL A 372 -8.50 13.26 -2.08
N MET A 373 -7.24 13.44 -2.46
CA MET A 373 -6.46 14.63 -2.16
C MET A 373 -6.83 15.84 -3.03
N ASN A 374 -7.23 15.60 -4.27
CA ASN A 374 -7.73 16.64 -5.17
C ASN A 374 -9.05 16.21 -5.84
N PRO A 375 -10.15 16.16 -5.06
CA PRO A 375 -11.37 15.51 -5.52
C PRO A 375 -12.11 16.40 -6.53
N PRO A 376 -12.56 15.86 -7.67
CA PRO A 376 -13.27 16.63 -8.70
C PRO A 376 -14.65 17.11 -8.25
N VAL A 377 -15.18 16.50 -7.19
CA VAL A 377 -16.39 16.94 -6.48
C VAL A 377 -16.07 17.04 -4.99
N PRO A 378 -16.62 18.01 -4.26
CA PRO A 378 -16.38 18.09 -2.82
C PRO A 378 -16.78 16.80 -2.10
N LEU A 379 -15.89 16.20 -1.30
CA LEU A 379 -16.17 14.90 -0.65
C LEU A 379 -17.37 14.94 0.30
N ASN A 380 -17.69 16.11 0.86
CA ASN A 380 -18.91 16.28 1.67
C ASN A 380 -20.22 16.13 0.86
N GLN A 381 -20.15 16.11 -0.47
CA GLN A 381 -21.26 15.80 -1.39
C GLN A 381 -21.34 14.31 -1.75
N VAL A 382 -20.42 13.47 -1.25
CA VAL A 382 -20.38 12.04 -1.50
C VAL A 382 -21.09 11.28 -0.36
N ALA A 383 -22.08 10.47 -0.73
CA ALA A 383 -22.90 9.70 0.18
C ALA A 383 -22.16 8.46 0.70
N ALA A 384 -21.44 7.75 -0.19
CA ALA A 384 -20.67 6.55 0.14
C ALA A 384 -19.70 6.19 -1.00
N TYR A 385 -18.73 5.33 -0.68
CA TYR A 385 -17.85 4.65 -1.63
C TYR A 385 -18.02 3.12 -1.52
N LEU A 386 -18.19 2.43 -2.64
CA LEU A 386 -18.32 0.97 -2.70
C LEU A 386 -17.23 0.39 -3.60
N ASN A 387 -16.36 -0.45 -3.04
CA ASN A 387 -15.17 -1.01 -3.68
C ASN A 387 -15.36 -2.48 -4.06
N PHE A 388 -14.82 -2.89 -5.20
CA PHE A 388 -14.83 -4.27 -5.69
C PHE A 388 -13.40 -4.73 -5.97
N ASP A 389 -12.96 -5.77 -5.27
CA ASP A 389 -11.62 -6.33 -5.40
C ASP A 389 -11.66 -7.84 -5.19
N MET A 390 -11.05 -8.61 -6.09
CA MET A 390 -11.02 -10.07 -6.04
C MET A 390 -12.43 -10.70 -5.85
N VAL A 391 -13.36 -10.39 -6.75
CA VAL A 391 -14.77 -10.82 -6.66
C VAL A 391 -15.13 -11.98 -7.59
N GLY A 392 -14.17 -12.57 -8.29
CA GLY A 392 -14.37 -13.62 -9.29
C GLY A 392 -14.07 -15.04 -8.82
N ARG A 393 -13.53 -15.26 -7.62
CA ARG A 393 -13.05 -16.58 -7.13
C ARG A 393 -13.87 -17.15 -5.97
N MET A 394 -15.20 -16.97 -6.02
CA MET A 394 -16.12 -17.41 -4.98
C MET A 394 -15.93 -18.88 -4.58
N GLN A 395 -15.87 -19.14 -3.27
CA GLN A 395 -15.83 -20.48 -2.71
C GLN A 395 -16.97 -20.66 -1.71
N ASN A 396 -17.64 -21.81 -1.77
CA ASN A 396 -18.70 -22.17 -0.82
C ASN A 396 -19.83 -21.13 -0.71
N ASN A 397 -20.19 -20.46 -1.83
CA ASN A 397 -21.22 -19.41 -1.87
C ASN A 397 -20.93 -18.20 -0.96
N LYS A 398 -19.67 -18.01 -0.54
CA LYS A 398 -19.28 -17.00 0.43
C LYS A 398 -18.87 -15.70 -0.27
N LEU A 399 -19.53 -14.60 0.10
CA LEU A 399 -19.18 -13.24 -0.30
C LEU A 399 -18.85 -12.45 0.96
N ALA A 400 -17.72 -11.75 0.98
CA ALA A 400 -17.39 -10.83 2.07
C ALA A 400 -17.84 -9.40 1.74
N ALA A 401 -18.36 -8.71 2.74
CA ALA A 401 -18.66 -7.28 2.73
C ALA A 401 -18.01 -6.64 3.97
N ASP A 402 -16.93 -5.91 3.75
CA ASP A 402 -16.13 -5.30 4.81
C ASP A 402 -16.44 -3.80 4.94
N GLY A 403 -16.06 -3.22 6.09
CA GLY A 403 -16.35 -1.84 6.43
C GLY A 403 -17.79 -1.59 6.87
N VAL A 404 -18.53 -2.63 7.29
CA VAL A 404 -19.94 -2.54 7.71
C VAL A 404 -20.12 -1.54 8.86
N ALA A 405 -19.17 -1.44 9.79
CA ALA A 405 -19.26 -0.48 10.89
C ALA A 405 -19.00 0.98 10.45
N SER A 406 -18.61 1.25 9.20
CA SER A 406 -18.49 2.62 8.67
C SER A 406 -19.84 3.33 8.50
N SER A 407 -20.96 2.61 8.58
CA SER A 407 -22.30 3.19 8.64
C SER A 407 -23.33 2.26 9.26
N PRO A 408 -24.23 2.74 10.13
CA PRO A 408 -25.34 1.93 10.64
C PRO A 408 -26.35 1.55 9.55
N ALA A 409 -26.26 2.13 8.35
CA ALA A 409 -27.14 1.82 7.23
C ALA A 409 -26.81 0.46 6.56
N TRP A 410 -25.56 -0.01 6.66
CA TRP A 410 -25.03 -1.12 5.88
C TRP A 410 -25.70 -2.45 6.16
N ALA A 411 -25.83 -2.85 7.42
CA ALA A 411 -26.46 -4.14 7.77
C ALA A 411 -27.82 -4.32 7.09
N ARG A 412 -28.71 -3.32 7.20
CA ARG A 412 -30.06 -3.38 6.60
C ARG A 412 -30.03 -3.39 5.08
N ILE A 413 -29.16 -2.60 4.46
CA ILE A 413 -29.07 -2.54 2.99
C ILE A 413 -28.55 -3.88 2.43
N LEU A 414 -27.50 -4.42 3.04
CA LEU A 414 -26.90 -5.70 2.68
C LEU A 414 -27.89 -6.86 2.86
N GLU A 415 -28.54 -6.96 4.03
CA GLU A 415 -29.54 -8.00 4.31
C GLU A 415 -30.65 -8.01 3.26
N ARG A 416 -31.22 -6.84 2.92
CA ARG A 416 -32.31 -6.73 1.95
C ARG A 416 -31.87 -7.13 0.54
N ALA A 417 -30.70 -6.69 0.10
CA ALA A 417 -30.16 -7.07 -1.20
C ALA A 417 -29.87 -8.58 -1.25
N ASN A 418 -29.43 -9.18 -0.14
CA ASN A 418 -29.06 -10.59 -0.09
C ASN A 418 -30.26 -11.55 -0.10
N ILE A 419 -31.48 -11.10 0.19
CA ILE A 419 -32.70 -11.94 0.09
C ILE A 419 -32.84 -12.56 -1.30
N ALA A 420 -32.55 -11.79 -2.35
CA ALA A 420 -32.63 -12.28 -3.73
C ALA A 420 -31.34 -12.98 -4.18
N ALA A 421 -30.18 -12.55 -3.70
CA ALA A 421 -28.88 -13.05 -4.14
C ALA A 421 -28.48 -14.39 -3.49
N GLY A 422 -28.90 -14.61 -2.24
CA GLY A 422 -28.70 -15.86 -1.53
C GLY A 422 -27.24 -16.21 -1.23
N PHE A 423 -26.36 -15.23 -1.03
CA PHE A 423 -24.99 -15.47 -0.61
C PHE A 423 -24.92 -15.86 0.87
N ASP A 424 -23.94 -16.70 1.22
CA ASP A 424 -23.42 -16.76 2.59
C ASP A 424 -22.60 -15.49 2.83
N LEU A 425 -23.30 -14.42 3.20
CA LEU A 425 -22.73 -13.09 3.30
C LEU A 425 -21.95 -12.97 4.62
N ALA A 426 -20.63 -12.97 4.53
CA ALA A 426 -19.75 -12.64 5.62
C ALA A 426 -19.63 -11.12 5.73
N THR A 427 -20.10 -10.54 6.83
CA THR A 427 -19.95 -9.10 7.09
C THR A 427 -18.84 -8.88 8.11
N ASN A 428 -17.93 -7.95 7.80
CA ASN A 428 -16.86 -7.55 8.71
C ASN A 428 -16.97 -6.04 8.99
N ASP A 429 -16.76 -5.67 10.24
CA ASP A 429 -16.88 -4.28 10.69
C ASP A 429 -15.71 -3.39 10.21
N ASP A 430 -14.54 -3.99 9.96
CA ASP A 430 -13.29 -3.31 9.66
C ASP A 430 -13.30 -2.59 8.29
N PRO A 431 -13.19 -1.25 8.24
CA PRO A 431 -13.08 -0.53 6.98
C PRO A 431 -11.64 -0.29 6.49
N TYR A 432 -10.62 -0.73 7.24
CA TYR A 432 -9.19 -0.47 6.94
C TYR A 432 -8.56 -1.58 6.10
N GLN A 433 -9.28 -2.03 5.09
CA GLN A 433 -8.78 -3.03 4.14
C GLN A 433 -7.71 -2.39 3.24
N PRO A 434 -6.64 -3.11 2.89
CA PRO A 434 -5.50 -2.57 2.13
C PRO A 434 -5.81 -2.43 0.64
N THR A 435 -6.94 -1.79 0.32
CA THR A 435 -7.47 -1.50 -1.01
C THR A 435 -7.99 -0.06 -1.02
N ASP A 436 -8.45 0.43 -2.18
CA ASP A 436 -8.82 1.83 -2.40
C ASP A 436 -9.86 2.38 -1.41
N SER A 437 -10.71 1.51 -0.82
CA SER A 437 -11.69 1.92 0.20
C SER A 437 -11.06 2.58 1.42
N SER A 438 -9.82 2.23 1.75
CA SER A 438 -9.12 2.83 2.89
C SER A 438 -8.93 4.34 2.75
N ASN A 439 -8.62 4.84 1.54
CA ASN A 439 -8.45 6.28 1.28
C ASN A 439 -9.77 7.04 1.49
N PHE A 440 -10.90 6.47 1.04
CA PHE A 440 -12.22 7.08 1.21
C PHE A 440 -12.71 7.03 2.67
N ASN A 441 -12.45 5.93 3.37
CA ASN A 441 -12.80 5.82 4.79
C ASN A 441 -12.02 6.84 5.64
N GLN A 442 -10.71 6.96 5.41
CA GLN A 442 -9.86 7.95 6.07
C GLN A 442 -10.30 9.39 5.77
N ALA A 443 -10.89 9.63 4.59
CA ALA A 443 -11.49 10.91 4.22
C ALA A 443 -12.89 11.16 4.83
N GLY A 444 -13.39 10.25 5.67
CA GLY A 444 -14.64 10.42 6.41
C GLY A 444 -15.90 9.98 5.64
N LEU A 445 -15.75 9.06 4.68
CA LEU A 445 -16.88 8.54 3.90
C LEU A 445 -17.30 7.14 4.37
N PRO A 446 -18.60 6.84 4.39
CA PRO A 446 -19.09 5.47 4.52
C PRO A 446 -18.55 4.61 3.38
N THR A 447 -17.99 3.45 3.73
CA THR A 447 -17.35 2.54 2.76
C THR A 447 -17.89 1.12 2.88
N LEU A 448 -18.04 0.46 1.74
CA LEU A 448 -18.15 -1.00 1.67
C LEU A 448 -17.07 -1.54 0.74
N PHE A 449 -16.50 -2.67 1.11
CA PHE A 449 -15.56 -3.41 0.28
C PHE A 449 -16.08 -4.83 0.05
N PHE A 450 -16.19 -5.25 -1.21
CA PHE A 450 -16.64 -6.60 -1.57
C PHE A 450 -15.49 -7.43 -2.12
N THR A 451 -15.36 -8.66 -1.61
CA THR A 451 -14.36 -9.64 -2.06
C THR A 451 -14.85 -11.08 -1.87
N THR A 452 -14.30 -12.00 -2.64
CA THR A 452 -14.46 -13.45 -2.46
C THR A 452 -13.30 -14.08 -1.67
N GLY A 453 -12.34 -13.26 -1.24
CA GLY A 453 -11.18 -13.65 -0.45
C GLY A 453 -10.01 -14.18 -1.28
N SER A 454 -8.89 -14.42 -0.61
CA SER A 454 -7.65 -14.85 -1.27
C SER A 454 -7.72 -16.29 -1.81
N HIS A 455 -6.91 -16.56 -2.83
CA HIS A 455 -6.75 -17.88 -3.44
C HIS A 455 -5.26 -18.15 -3.77
N PRO A 456 -4.86 -19.40 -4.05
CA PRO A 456 -3.45 -19.76 -4.27
C PRO A 456 -2.77 -19.06 -5.46
N ASP A 457 -3.56 -18.59 -6.43
CA ASP A 457 -3.08 -17.89 -7.63
C ASP A 457 -2.88 -16.37 -7.44
N TYR A 458 -3.23 -15.83 -6.26
CA TYR A 458 -3.11 -14.40 -5.96
C TYR A 458 -1.68 -13.88 -6.22
N HIS A 459 -1.56 -12.74 -6.91
CA HIS A 459 -0.27 -12.13 -7.29
C HIS A 459 0.68 -13.06 -8.05
N ARG A 460 0.14 -14.00 -8.84
CA ARG A 460 0.93 -14.92 -9.68
C ARG A 460 0.50 -14.88 -11.14
N PRO A 461 1.38 -15.28 -12.07
CA PRO A 461 1.03 -15.47 -13.48
C PRO A 461 -0.18 -16.40 -13.72
N SER A 462 -0.43 -17.30 -12.77
CA SER A 462 -1.51 -18.27 -12.82
C SER A 462 -2.90 -17.69 -12.49
N ASP A 463 -3.04 -16.41 -12.15
CA ASP A 463 -4.36 -15.77 -11.97
C ASP A 463 -5.04 -15.48 -13.32
N THR A 464 -5.60 -16.52 -13.94
CA THR A 464 -6.07 -16.53 -15.34
C THR A 464 -7.59 -16.59 -15.47
N ALA A 465 -8.11 -16.06 -16.58
CA ALA A 465 -9.55 -15.88 -16.82
C ALA A 465 -10.38 -17.18 -16.79
N ASP A 466 -9.78 -18.33 -17.10
CA ASP A 466 -10.44 -19.64 -17.04
C ASP A 466 -10.80 -20.08 -15.61
N LYS A 467 -10.19 -19.46 -14.59
CA LYS A 467 -10.40 -19.77 -13.17
C LYS A 467 -11.54 -18.97 -12.53
N ILE A 468 -12.15 -18.03 -13.25
CA ILE A 468 -13.20 -17.16 -12.72
C ILE A 468 -14.56 -17.88 -12.71
N ASN A 469 -15.28 -17.73 -11.60
CA ASN A 469 -16.62 -18.25 -11.40
C ASN A 469 -17.66 -17.26 -11.96
N TYR A 470 -17.84 -17.26 -13.27
CA TYR A 470 -18.64 -16.26 -13.98
C TYR A 470 -20.12 -16.19 -13.57
N GLU A 471 -20.74 -17.32 -13.22
CA GLU A 471 -22.12 -17.33 -12.73
C GLU A 471 -22.23 -16.60 -11.38
N ASP A 472 -21.26 -16.80 -10.49
CA ASP A 472 -21.19 -16.12 -9.20
C ASP A 472 -20.84 -14.65 -9.36
N LEU A 473 -19.89 -14.31 -10.25
CA LEU A 473 -19.53 -12.92 -10.55
C LEU A 473 -20.72 -12.12 -11.08
N ASP A 474 -21.52 -12.70 -11.98
CA ASP A 474 -22.75 -12.06 -12.48
C ASP A 474 -23.82 -11.92 -11.38
N ARG A 475 -23.87 -12.86 -10.43
CA ARG A 475 -24.75 -12.77 -9.26
C ARG A 475 -24.30 -11.69 -8.28
N ILE A 476 -22.98 -11.49 -8.11
CA ILE A 476 -22.41 -10.39 -7.33
C ILE A 476 -22.79 -9.05 -7.96
N VAL A 477 -22.72 -8.92 -9.29
CA VAL A 477 -23.18 -7.72 -10.02
C VAL A 477 -24.63 -7.38 -9.68
N ASP A 478 -25.52 -8.37 -9.68
CA ASP A 478 -26.94 -8.14 -9.36
C ASP A 478 -27.16 -7.73 -7.90
N PHE A 479 -26.47 -8.37 -6.95
CA PHE A 479 -26.47 -7.98 -5.54
C PHE A 479 -25.93 -6.57 -5.32
N ALA A 480 -24.76 -6.27 -5.87
CA ALA A 480 -24.09 -4.99 -5.78
C ALA A 480 -24.93 -3.86 -6.36
N ALA A 481 -25.53 -4.07 -7.53
CA ALA A 481 -26.43 -3.08 -8.13
C ALA A 481 -27.64 -2.79 -7.24
N ALA A 482 -28.18 -3.78 -6.53
CA ALA A 482 -29.26 -3.57 -5.57
C ALA A 482 -28.80 -2.75 -4.35
N VAL A 483 -27.59 -3.01 -3.82
CA VAL A 483 -26.98 -2.23 -2.74
C VAL A 483 -26.75 -0.77 -3.18
N ILE A 484 -26.20 -0.58 -4.38
CA ILE A 484 -25.93 0.75 -4.95
C ILE A 484 -27.24 1.50 -5.21
N GLN A 485 -28.24 0.84 -5.78
CA GLN A 485 -29.56 1.43 -6.01
C GLN A 485 -30.23 1.85 -4.71
N ALA A 486 -30.18 1.00 -3.66
CA ALA A 486 -30.71 1.34 -2.34
C ALA A 486 -30.01 2.57 -1.75
N THR A 487 -28.67 2.65 -1.89
CA THR A 487 -27.87 3.77 -1.42
C THR A 487 -28.15 5.05 -2.22
N ALA A 488 -28.22 4.95 -3.54
CA ALA A 488 -28.47 6.08 -4.44
C ALA A 488 -29.90 6.65 -4.29
N ASN A 489 -30.86 5.84 -3.86
CA ASN A 489 -32.27 6.24 -3.72
C ASN A 489 -32.74 6.48 -2.27
N ALA A 490 -31.89 6.25 -1.27
CA ALA A 490 -32.19 6.54 0.13
C ALA A 490 -32.49 8.04 0.36
N ASP A 491 -33.43 8.35 1.25
CA ASP A 491 -33.81 9.75 1.54
C ASP A 491 -32.66 10.56 2.15
N MET A 492 -31.88 9.95 3.03
CA MET A 492 -30.67 10.53 3.62
C MET A 492 -29.46 9.71 3.19
N ALA A 493 -28.31 10.37 3.02
CA ALA A 493 -27.06 9.66 2.82
C ALA A 493 -26.76 8.75 4.02
N PRO A 494 -26.09 7.60 3.81
CA PRO A 494 -25.55 6.80 4.91
C PRO A 494 -24.73 7.68 5.86
N ALA A 495 -25.04 7.63 7.16
CA ALA A 495 -24.27 8.38 8.14
C ALA A 495 -22.89 7.72 8.29
N PHE A 496 -21.83 8.52 8.27
CA PHE A 496 -20.49 8.02 8.54
C PHE A 496 -20.34 7.74 10.02
N THR A 497 -20.01 6.49 10.34
CA THR A 497 -19.52 6.09 11.65
C THR A 497 -18.03 5.92 11.54
N LYS A 498 -17.31 6.68 12.35
CA LYS A 498 -15.88 6.47 12.48
C LYS A 498 -15.63 5.18 13.25
N VAL A 499 -14.93 4.25 12.61
CA VAL A 499 -14.45 3.02 13.23
C VAL A 499 -13.00 3.25 13.66
N ASP A 500 -12.67 2.92 14.90
CA ASP A 500 -11.27 2.89 15.29
C ASP A 500 -10.57 1.79 14.50
N PRO A 501 -9.37 2.03 13.92
CA PRO A 501 -8.64 1.00 13.21
C PRO A 501 -8.54 -0.23 14.12
N PRO A 502 -8.95 -1.41 13.64
CA PRO A 502 -8.84 -2.58 14.49
C PRO A 502 -7.39 -2.75 14.89
N ASN A 503 -7.19 -3.36 16.05
CA ASN A 503 -5.92 -3.95 16.46
C ASN A 503 -5.58 -5.15 15.54
N THR A 504 -5.67 -4.98 14.22
CA THR A 504 -5.21 -5.96 13.24
C THR A 504 -3.69 -6.00 13.32
N GLY A 505 -3.18 -7.15 13.77
CA GLY A 505 -1.77 -7.52 13.81
C GLY A 505 -1.07 -7.58 12.45
N ALA A 506 -1.46 -6.74 11.49
CA ALA A 506 -0.75 -6.39 10.27
C ALA A 506 -0.33 -4.91 10.28
N THR A 507 -0.12 -4.34 11.46
CA THR A 507 0.70 -3.14 11.64
C THR A 507 2.05 -3.60 12.19
N LEU A 508 3.16 -3.06 11.68
CA LEU A 508 4.48 -3.05 12.32
C LEU A 508 4.46 -3.58 13.76
N ALA A 509 4.62 -4.89 13.90
CA ALA A 509 5.05 -5.67 15.06
C ALA A 509 4.80 -5.21 16.51
N GLY A 510 4.03 -4.18 16.88
CA GLY A 510 3.98 -3.66 18.26
C GLY A 510 3.92 -2.14 18.47
N VAL A 511 3.27 -1.35 17.61
CA VAL A 511 2.83 0.01 17.99
C VAL A 511 1.52 -0.08 18.79
N ARG A 512 1.59 0.07 20.12
CA ARG A 512 0.44 -0.06 21.05
C ARG A 512 -0.35 1.23 21.28
N VAL A 513 -0.02 2.30 20.56
CA VAL A 513 -0.56 3.65 20.79
C VAL A 513 -1.09 4.28 19.51
N THR A 514 -2.01 5.22 19.66
CA THR A 514 -2.48 6.09 18.59
C THR A 514 -2.34 7.55 19.00
N THR A 515 -1.88 8.36 18.06
CA THR A 515 -1.82 9.82 18.18
C THR A 515 -3.07 10.48 17.59
N GLY A 516 -3.89 9.75 16.83
CA GLY A 516 -5.05 10.32 16.14
C GLY A 516 -4.69 11.25 14.98
N THR A 517 -3.49 11.17 14.40
CA THR A 517 -3.13 11.89 13.17
C THR A 517 -3.55 11.09 11.94
N ILE A 518 -3.96 11.77 10.86
CA ILE A 518 -4.21 11.15 9.55
C ILE A 518 -3.14 11.69 8.57
N PRO A 519 -2.12 10.89 8.25
CA PRO A 519 -1.05 11.29 7.33
C PRO A 519 -1.54 11.52 5.90
N ASP A 520 -0.90 12.46 5.20
CA ASP A 520 -0.95 12.58 3.74
C ASP A 520 0.24 11.82 3.14
N TYR A 521 -0.04 10.80 2.33
CA TYR A 521 0.94 9.96 1.65
C TYR A 521 1.27 10.44 0.21
N THR A 522 0.55 11.43 -0.32
CA THR A 522 0.66 11.91 -1.72
C THR A 522 1.53 13.13 -1.92
N THR A 523 1.76 13.90 -0.86
CA THR A 523 2.46 15.16 -0.95
C THR A 523 3.86 15.03 -0.36
N GLU A 524 4.86 15.38 -1.16
CA GLU A 524 6.23 15.49 -0.66
C GLU A 524 6.35 16.71 0.27
N ALA A 525 6.53 16.46 1.56
CA ALA A 525 6.73 17.48 2.58
C ALA A 525 7.93 17.13 3.46
N LYS A 526 8.68 18.14 3.93
CA LYS A 526 9.70 17.95 4.98
C LYS A 526 9.01 17.82 6.32
N GLY A 527 8.65 16.60 6.69
CA GLY A 527 7.86 16.23 7.86
C GLY A 527 6.67 15.34 7.50
N LEU A 528 5.76 15.16 8.45
CA LEU A 528 4.49 14.47 8.22
C LEU A 528 3.39 15.50 7.98
N LEU A 529 2.97 15.67 6.72
CA LEU A 529 1.76 16.44 6.42
C LEU A 529 0.52 15.68 6.89
N LEU A 530 -0.39 16.38 7.55
CA LEU A 530 -1.66 15.83 7.99
C LEU A 530 -2.75 16.08 6.94
N ALA A 531 -3.24 15.00 6.31
CA ALA A 531 -4.48 15.02 5.54
C ALA A 531 -5.70 15.31 6.44
N GLY A 532 -5.57 15.05 7.75
CA GLY A 532 -6.55 15.37 8.77
C GLY A 532 -6.13 14.92 10.17
N VAL A 533 -7.06 15.02 11.10
CA VAL A 533 -6.94 14.46 12.45
C VAL A 533 -8.19 13.68 12.80
N VAL A 534 -8.02 12.75 13.72
CA VAL A 534 -9.10 11.95 14.25
C VAL A 534 -9.93 12.83 15.19
N GLY A 535 -11.18 13.13 14.81
CA GLY A 535 -12.15 13.80 15.69
C GLY A 535 -12.29 13.10 17.04
N GLY A 536 -12.21 13.87 18.13
CA GLY A 536 -12.16 13.41 19.52
C GLY A 536 -10.83 12.74 19.95
N GLY A 537 -9.91 12.53 19.01
CA GLY A 537 -8.64 11.84 19.22
C GLY A 537 -7.54 12.72 19.84
N PRO A 538 -6.40 12.13 20.22
CA PRO A 538 -5.31 12.87 20.87
C PRO A 538 -4.80 14.08 20.08
N ALA A 539 -4.63 13.94 18.76
CA ALA A 539 -4.17 15.02 17.89
C ALA A 539 -5.14 16.20 17.86
N GLU A 540 -6.45 15.95 17.72
CA GLU A 540 -7.45 17.02 17.74
C GLU A 540 -7.52 17.68 19.12
N LYS A 541 -7.49 16.90 20.20
CA LYS A 541 -7.43 17.42 21.58
C LYS A 541 -6.20 18.27 21.84
N ALA A 542 -5.07 17.92 21.23
CA ALA A 542 -3.84 18.71 21.26
C ALA A 542 -3.89 19.94 20.34
N GLY A 543 -4.94 20.10 19.52
CA GLY A 543 -5.14 21.24 18.62
C GLY A 543 -4.48 21.12 17.25
N LEU A 544 -4.04 19.91 16.86
CA LEU A 544 -3.60 19.62 15.49
C LEU A 544 -4.79 19.55 14.53
N MET A 545 -4.57 19.86 13.25
CA MET A 545 -5.60 19.88 12.21
C MET A 545 -5.04 19.51 10.83
N LYS A 546 -5.95 19.33 9.86
CA LYS A 546 -5.59 19.18 8.43
C LYS A 546 -4.67 20.33 7.99
N GLY A 547 -3.60 19.98 7.27
CA GLY A 547 -2.62 20.93 6.74
C GLY A 547 -1.44 21.23 7.67
N ASP A 548 -1.46 20.73 8.91
CA ASP A 548 -0.27 20.79 9.77
C ASP A 548 0.82 19.83 9.25
N ILE A 549 2.09 20.23 9.40
CA ILE A 549 3.24 19.37 9.09
C ILE A 549 3.99 19.08 10.39
N ILE A 550 3.92 17.86 10.90
CA ILE A 550 4.67 17.45 12.09
C ILE A 550 6.14 17.30 11.72
N THR A 551 7.01 18.01 12.44
CA THR A 551 8.47 18.00 12.24
C THR A 551 9.23 17.35 13.39
N GLU A 552 8.58 17.13 14.53
CA GLU A 552 9.15 16.44 15.69
C GLU A 552 8.05 15.80 16.55
N ILE A 553 8.29 14.61 17.08
CA ILE A 553 7.44 13.99 18.10
C ILE A 553 8.31 13.22 19.10
N ALA A 554 8.08 13.44 20.40
CA ALA A 554 8.86 12.81 21.47
C ALA A 554 10.39 12.94 21.31
N GLY A 555 10.84 14.11 20.85
CA GLY A 555 12.26 14.40 20.59
C GLY A 555 12.83 13.75 19.32
N GLN A 556 12.04 12.96 18.59
CA GLN A 556 12.41 12.39 17.30
C GLN A 556 12.10 13.38 16.19
N SER A 557 13.11 13.73 15.39
CA SER A 557 12.90 14.54 14.19
C SER A 557 12.11 13.75 13.14
N ILE A 558 11.07 14.36 12.57
CA ILE A 558 10.24 13.77 11.53
C ILE A 558 10.50 14.53 10.22
N THR A 559 11.02 13.81 9.22
CA THR A 559 11.30 14.34 7.88
C THR A 559 10.42 13.72 6.80
N ASN A 560 9.85 12.54 7.09
CA ASN A 560 8.97 11.78 6.22
C ASN A 560 8.00 10.94 7.05
N ILE A 561 7.14 10.19 6.36
CA ILE A 561 6.10 9.38 6.98
C ILE A 561 6.59 8.15 7.74
N TYR A 562 7.66 7.51 7.27
CA TYR A 562 8.23 6.33 7.94
C TYR A 562 8.83 6.72 9.28
N ASP A 563 9.50 7.88 9.35
CA ASP A 563 10.02 8.43 10.60
C ASP A 563 8.92 8.52 11.66
N TYR A 564 7.74 8.99 11.24
CA TYR A 564 6.60 9.10 12.13
C TYR A 564 6.14 7.74 12.62
N THR A 565 5.95 6.80 11.71
CA THR A 565 5.51 5.44 12.04
C THR A 565 6.46 4.76 13.02
N PHE A 566 7.77 4.94 12.84
CA PHE A 566 8.78 4.44 13.76
C PHE A 566 8.77 5.18 15.10
N ALA A 567 8.58 6.50 15.10
CA ALA A 567 8.49 7.26 16.35
C ALA A 567 7.28 6.84 17.20
N LEU A 568 6.19 6.35 16.60
CA LEU A 568 5.04 5.81 17.33
C LEU A 568 5.40 4.58 18.17
N GLU A 569 6.41 3.79 17.81
CA GLU A 569 6.87 2.62 18.57
C GLU A 569 7.53 3.00 19.90
N LEU A 570 8.05 4.24 20.00
CA LEU A 570 8.68 4.77 21.20
C LEU A 570 7.68 5.34 22.21
N LEU A 571 6.44 5.58 21.76
CA LEU A 571 5.42 6.22 22.57
C LEU A 571 4.77 5.23 23.54
N LYS A 572 4.38 5.74 24.71
CA LYS A 572 3.58 5.01 25.71
C LYS A 572 2.19 5.62 25.78
N ALA A 573 1.19 4.76 25.92
CA ALA A 573 -0.18 5.21 26.14
C ALA A 573 -0.26 6.09 27.39
N ASP A 574 -1.12 7.10 27.35
CA ASP A 574 -1.43 8.00 28.45
C ASP A 574 -0.21 8.78 29.00
N THR A 575 0.88 8.82 28.24
CA THR A 575 2.09 9.59 28.56
C THR A 575 2.19 10.80 27.62
N PRO A 576 2.04 12.04 28.13
CA PRO A 576 2.14 13.23 27.29
C PRO A 576 3.50 13.32 26.61
N VAL A 577 3.49 13.67 25.32
CA VAL A 577 4.69 13.90 24.52
C VAL A 577 4.60 15.24 23.79
N LYS A 578 5.75 15.89 23.66
CA LYS A 578 5.88 17.11 22.89
C LYS A 578 5.80 16.79 21.39
N VAL A 579 4.99 17.57 20.67
CA VAL A 579 4.90 17.55 19.21
C VAL A 579 5.23 18.94 18.68
N VAL A 580 6.17 19.01 17.75
CA VAL A 580 6.51 20.25 17.02
C VAL A 580 5.97 20.13 15.61
N PHE A 581 5.27 21.16 15.14
CA PHE A 581 4.66 21.17 13.82
C PHE A 581 4.69 22.56 13.17
N MET A 582 4.51 22.59 11.86
CA MET A 582 4.39 23.80 11.06
C MET A 582 2.93 24.01 10.66
N ARG A 583 2.43 25.23 10.86
CA ARG A 583 1.12 25.68 10.37
C ARG A 583 1.28 27.02 9.67
N ASN A 584 0.90 27.11 8.40
CA ASN A 584 1.06 28.32 7.58
C ASN A 584 2.50 28.90 7.64
N GLY A 585 3.50 28.01 7.59
CA GLY A 585 4.93 28.38 7.66
C GLY A 585 5.44 28.79 9.04
N GLN A 586 4.61 28.76 10.09
CA GLN A 586 5.03 29.07 11.46
C GLN A 586 5.24 27.80 12.29
N ARG A 587 6.38 27.72 12.99
CA ARG A 587 6.69 26.67 13.95
C ARG A 587 5.82 26.81 15.19
N ARG A 588 5.18 25.72 15.61
CA ARG A 588 4.31 25.61 16.79
C ARG A 588 4.63 24.35 17.56
N GLU A 589 4.25 24.33 18.83
CA GLU A 589 4.45 23.21 19.73
C GLU A 589 3.15 22.93 20.50
N VAL A 590 2.82 21.66 20.66
CA VAL A 590 1.68 21.19 21.47
C VAL A 590 2.09 19.98 22.29
N GLU A 591 1.37 19.74 23.38
CA GLU A 591 1.46 18.51 24.14
C GLU A 591 0.34 17.56 23.68
N LEU A 592 0.74 16.37 23.22
CA LEU A 592 -0.16 15.33 22.75
C LEU A 592 -0.03 14.13 23.68
N THR A 593 -1.16 13.63 24.20
CA THR A 593 -1.18 12.42 25.04
C THR A 593 -1.67 11.24 24.21
N PRO A 594 -0.78 10.35 23.72
CA PRO A 594 -1.18 9.22 22.88
C PRO A 594 -2.14 8.33 23.66
N ALA A 595 -3.20 7.87 23.00
CA ALA A 595 -4.11 6.90 23.61
C ALA A 595 -3.61 5.48 23.33
N GLY A 596 -3.90 4.52 24.21
CA GLY A 596 -3.72 3.11 23.88
C GLY A 596 -4.61 2.72 22.69
N ARG A 597 -4.08 1.99 21.72
CA ARG A 597 -4.90 1.33 20.70
C ARG A 597 -5.71 0.23 21.40
N ARG A 598 -7.03 0.44 21.53
CA ARG A 598 -7.95 -0.56 22.11
C ARG A 598 -8.21 -1.69 21.14
#